data_AF-A0A6L2LJB5-F1
#
_entry.id   AF-A0A6L2LJB5-F1
#
_cell.length_a   1.000
_cell.length_b   1.000
_cell.length_c   1.000
_cell.angle_alpha   90.00
_cell.angle_beta   90.00
_cell.angle_gamma   90.00
#
_symmetry.space_group_name_H-M   'P 1'
#
loop_
_entity.id
_entity.type
_entity.pdbx_description
1 polymer ?
#
loop_
_entity_poly.entity_id
_entity_poly.type
_entity_poly.pdbx_seq_one_letter_code
_entity_poly.pdbx_strand_id
1 'polypeptide(L)'
;MSMAYHPETNGQSERTIQTLEDVLRACVIDFGQGWEKHLPLVEFSYNNSYHASIKAAPFEALYGRKCRSPVCWAEVRDVQLTGPEIIHETTEKIMQIQHCLQAARDRQKSFANVR
;
A
#
# COMPACT_ATOMS: atom_id res chain seq x y z
N MET A 1 11.63 24.08 -12.10
CA MET A 1 10.41 24.85 -11.79
C MET A 1 9.22 23.96 -12.09
N SER A 2 8.47 23.52 -11.07
CA SER A 2 7.22 22.78 -11.29
C SER A 2 6.09 23.80 -11.45
N MET A 3 5.30 23.70 -12.52
CA MET A 3 4.22 24.66 -12.80
C MET A 3 3.06 24.44 -11.83
N ALA A 4 2.76 25.45 -11.02
CA ALA A 4 1.78 25.42 -9.94
C ALA A 4 0.31 25.29 -10.38
N TYR A 5 0.01 25.14 -11.68
CA TYR A 5 -1.38 25.19 -12.19
C TYR A 5 -1.62 24.27 -13.40
N HIS A 6 -1.29 22.99 -13.30
CA HIS A 6 -1.84 21.96 -14.21
C HIS A 6 -2.79 21.00 -13.44
N PRO A 7 -4.09 21.33 -13.34
CA PRO A 7 -5.07 20.52 -12.61
C PRO A 7 -5.27 19.12 -13.22
N GLU A 8 -5.05 18.99 -14.53
CA GLU A 8 -5.37 17.79 -15.31
C GLU A 8 -4.35 16.67 -15.13
N THR A 9 -3.10 17.00 -14.78
CA THR A 9 -2.01 16.02 -14.62
C THR A 9 -1.63 15.82 -13.15
N ASN A 10 -1.74 16.86 -12.31
CA ASN A 10 -1.29 16.81 -10.92
C ASN A 10 -2.30 16.18 -9.96
N GLY A 11 -3.58 16.08 -10.34
CA GLY A 11 -4.61 15.56 -9.44
C GLY A 11 -4.48 14.05 -9.12
N GLN A 12 -3.91 13.24 -10.04
CA GLN A 12 -3.66 11.82 -9.75
C GLN A 12 -2.44 11.64 -8.85
N SER A 13 -1.33 12.33 -9.15
CA SER A 13 -0.12 12.30 -8.30
C SER A 13 -0.41 12.84 -6.91
N GLU A 14 -1.15 13.95 -6.78
CA GLU A 14 -1.55 14.52 -5.49
C GLU A 14 -2.40 13.55 -4.67
N ARG A 15 -3.40 12.88 -5.27
CA ARG A 15 -4.23 11.88 -4.57
C ARG A 15 -3.42 10.66 -4.13
N THR A 16 -2.50 10.21 -4.98
CA THR A 16 -1.56 9.13 -4.68
C THR A 16 -0.66 9.53 -3.50
N ILE A 17 -0.05 10.72 -3.53
CA ILE A 17 0.78 11.23 -2.44
C ILE A 17 -0.01 11.33 -1.15
N GLN A 18 -1.22 11.88 -1.19
CA GLN A 18 -2.05 12.01 0.01
C GLN A 18 -2.45 10.64 0.59
N THR A 19 -2.75 9.65 -0.25
CA THR A 19 -3.04 8.28 0.22
C THR A 19 -1.83 7.69 0.94
N LEU A 20 -0.63 7.88 0.37
CA LEU A 20 0.62 7.42 0.97
C LEU A 20 0.87 8.10 2.32
N GLU A 21 0.68 9.42 2.40
CA GLU A 21 0.83 10.17 3.64
C GLU A 21 -0.15 9.71 4.73
N ASP A 22 -1.41 9.44 4.37
CA ASP A 22 -2.43 8.97 5.31
C ASP A 22 -2.11 7.58 5.85
N VAL A 23 -1.62 6.68 4.98
CA VAL A 23 -1.17 5.34 5.40
C VAL A 23 0.05 5.44 6.29
N LEU A 24 1.06 6.23 5.91
CA LEU A 24 2.25 6.43 6.72
C LEU A 24 1.90 7.00 8.09
N ARG A 25 0.96 7.95 8.16
CA ARG A 25 0.48 8.53 9.41
C ARG A 25 -0.21 7.48 10.29
N ALA A 26 -1.06 6.64 9.71
CA ALA A 26 -1.69 5.54 10.44
C ALA A 26 -0.65 4.55 10.96
N CYS A 27 0.33 4.17 10.13
CA CYS A 27 1.42 3.26 10.53
C CYS A 27 2.29 3.84 11.65
N VAL A 28 2.57 5.14 11.65
CA VAL A 28 3.29 5.80 12.75
C VAL A 28 2.48 5.74 14.06
N ILE A 29 1.16 5.89 13.99
CA ILE A 29 0.28 5.81 15.15
C ILE A 29 0.18 4.37 15.69
N ASP A 30 -0.04 3.40 14.81
CA ASP A 30 -0.32 2.01 15.19
C ASP A 30 0.95 1.27 15.62
N PHE A 31 2.08 1.51 14.97
CA PHE A 31 3.36 0.86 15.29
C PHE A 31 4.21 1.62 16.30
N GLY A 32 3.91 2.90 16.56
CA GLY A 32 4.59 3.71 17.57
C GLY A 32 6.11 3.81 17.35
N GLN A 33 6.89 3.60 18.43
CA GLN A 33 8.36 3.57 18.34
C GLN A 33 8.80 2.32 17.56
N GLY A 34 9.55 2.51 16.47
CA GLY A 34 9.94 1.41 15.59
C GLY A 34 9.16 1.33 14.28
N TRP A 35 8.25 2.27 14.00
CA TRP A 35 7.49 2.34 12.75
C TRP A 35 8.39 2.29 11.51
N GLU A 36 9.61 2.80 11.60
CA GLU A 36 10.60 2.78 10.51
C GLU A 36 10.99 1.36 10.11
N LYS A 37 10.93 0.39 11.03
CA LYS A 37 11.19 -1.03 10.74
C LYS A 37 10.06 -1.66 9.91
N HIS A 38 8.89 -1.02 9.88
CA HIS A 38 7.71 -1.46 9.14
C HIS A 38 7.53 -0.76 7.80
N LEU A 39 8.33 0.26 7.49
CA LEU A 39 8.34 0.93 6.19
C LEU A 39 8.42 -0.04 5.00
N PRO A 40 9.30 -1.07 5.00
CA PRO A 40 9.33 -2.04 3.90
C PRO A 40 8.00 -2.80 3.71
N LEU A 41 7.27 -3.05 4.80
CA LEU A 41 5.95 -3.70 4.74
C LEU A 41 4.87 -2.75 4.23
N VAL A 42 4.98 -1.46 4.56
CA VAL A 42 4.07 -0.42 4.06
C VAL A 42 4.22 -0.26 2.55
N GLU A 43 5.47 -0.12 2.08
CA GLU A 43 5.79 -0.06 0.66
C GLU A 43 5.33 -1.34 -0.07
N PHE A 44 5.62 -2.51 0.51
CA PHE A 44 5.20 -3.78 -0.06
C PHE A 44 3.68 -3.86 -0.21
N SER A 45 2.92 -3.52 0.83
CA SER A 45 1.45 -3.53 0.80
C SER A 45 0.89 -2.54 -0.22
N TYR A 46 1.47 -1.35 -0.32
CA TYR A 46 1.03 -0.34 -1.29
C TYR A 46 1.29 -0.75 -2.74
N ASN A 47 2.49 -1.26 -3.04
CA ASN A 47 2.92 -1.65 -4.38
C ASN A 47 2.20 -2.90 -4.89
N ASN A 48 1.71 -3.76 -3.99
CA ASN A 48 0.99 -4.99 -4.33
C ASN A 48 -0.53 -4.89 -4.23
N SER A 49 -1.05 -3.79 -3.68
CA SER A 49 -2.49 -3.55 -3.65
C SER A 49 -3.00 -3.10 -5.02
N TYR A 50 -4.26 -3.43 -5.34
CA TYR A 50 -4.91 -2.96 -6.55
C TYR A 50 -5.13 -1.43 -6.52
N HIS A 51 -4.88 -0.77 -7.65
CA HIS A 51 -5.13 0.66 -7.84
C HIS A 51 -6.08 0.88 -9.00
N ALA A 52 -7.22 1.53 -8.74
CA ALA A 52 -8.29 1.70 -9.73
C ALA A 52 -7.89 2.58 -10.93
N SER A 53 -6.98 3.55 -10.73
CA SER A 53 -6.51 4.45 -11.80
C SER A 53 -5.70 3.74 -12.87
N ILE A 54 -4.86 2.79 -12.47
CA ILE A 54 -4.02 1.97 -13.36
C ILE A 54 -4.62 0.58 -13.66
N LYS A 55 -5.73 0.24 -13.00
CA LYS A 55 -6.44 -1.04 -13.09
C LYS A 55 -5.58 -2.28 -12.81
N ALA A 56 -4.51 -2.13 -12.04
CA ALA A 56 -3.56 -3.17 -11.65
C ALA A 56 -2.89 -2.79 -10.33
N ALA A 57 -2.08 -3.68 -9.76
CA ALA A 57 -1.13 -3.26 -8.72
C ALA A 57 0.06 -2.50 -9.35
N PRO A 58 0.63 -1.47 -8.69
CA PRO A 58 1.81 -0.77 -9.21
C PRO A 58 2.96 -1.70 -9.58
N PHE A 59 3.19 -2.75 -8.77
CA PHE A 59 4.19 -3.78 -9.08
C PHE A 59 3.87 -4.54 -10.37
N GLU A 60 2.61 -4.94 -10.55
CA GLU A 60 2.17 -5.64 -11.77
C GLU A 60 2.31 -4.75 -13.01
N ALA A 61 1.94 -3.47 -12.90
CA ALA A 61 2.07 -2.51 -13.98
C ALA A 61 3.53 -2.27 -14.37
N LEU A 62 4.45 -2.24 -13.40
CA LEU A 62 5.86 -1.99 -13.62
C LEU A 62 6.60 -3.21 -14.19
N TYR A 63 6.30 -4.41 -13.69
CA TYR A 63 7.06 -5.62 -14.01
C TYR A 63 6.32 -6.61 -14.91
N GLY A 64 5.05 -6.35 -15.26
CA GLY A 64 4.22 -7.22 -16.09
C GLY A 64 3.87 -8.56 -15.44
N ARG A 65 4.09 -8.73 -14.14
CA ARG A 65 3.82 -9.98 -13.40
C ARG A 65 3.38 -9.69 -11.97
N LYS A 66 2.63 -10.62 -11.37
CA LYS A 66 2.28 -10.58 -9.95
C LYS A 66 3.52 -10.77 -9.08
N CYS A 67 3.54 -10.11 -7.92
CA CYS A 67 4.61 -10.31 -6.94
C CYS A 67 4.57 -11.74 -6.41
N ARG A 68 5.75 -12.31 -6.20
CA ARG A 68 5.95 -13.64 -5.62
C ARG A 68 6.65 -13.44 -4.30
N SER A 69 5.88 -13.44 -3.22
CA SER A 69 6.38 -13.29 -1.85
C SER A 69 5.74 -14.33 -0.95
N PRO A 70 6.49 -15.01 -0.06
CA PRO A 70 5.97 -15.99 0.90
C PRO A 70 4.72 -15.54 1.68
N VAL A 71 4.53 -14.21 1.80
CA VAL A 71 3.43 -13.59 2.55
C VAL A 71 2.23 -13.21 1.67
N CYS A 72 2.32 -13.31 0.34
CA CYS A 72 1.27 -12.96 -0.64
C CYS A 72 0.82 -14.12 -1.56
N TRP A 73 1.12 -15.39 -1.21
CA TRP A 73 0.76 -16.53 -2.08
C TRP A 73 -0.61 -17.12 -1.76
N ALA A 74 -1.55 -17.02 -2.70
CA ALA A 74 -2.77 -17.83 -2.71
C ALA A 74 -2.66 -19.11 -3.58
N GLU A 75 -1.66 -19.27 -4.47
CA GLU A 75 -1.73 -20.30 -5.53
C GLU A 75 -0.48 -21.14 -5.86
N VAL A 76 0.64 -21.13 -5.13
CA VAL A 76 1.73 -22.10 -5.39
C VAL A 76 2.21 -22.78 -4.12
N ARG A 77 2.16 -24.11 -4.16
CA ARG A 77 2.76 -25.05 -3.21
C ARG A 77 4.28 -24.88 -3.20
N ASP A 78 4.85 -24.94 -2.00
CA ASP A 78 6.27 -24.93 -1.63
C ASP A 78 7.03 -23.60 -1.75
N VAL A 79 7.37 -22.99 -0.61
CA VAL A 79 8.58 -23.32 0.16
C VAL A 79 8.57 -22.46 1.44
N GLN A 80 8.55 -23.12 2.60
CA GLN A 80 8.82 -22.53 3.91
C GLN A 80 10.29 -22.08 3.95
N LEU A 81 10.57 -20.82 3.59
CA LEU A 81 11.92 -20.25 3.66
C LEU A 81 12.15 -19.46 4.96
N THR A 82 11.13 -19.33 5.82
CA THR A 82 11.19 -18.56 7.06
C THR A 82 10.29 -19.23 8.11
N GLY A 83 10.66 -19.16 9.39
CA GLY A 83 9.90 -19.81 10.47
C GLY A 83 8.42 -19.35 10.47
N PRO A 84 7.47 -20.25 10.80
CA PRO A 84 6.03 -19.96 10.71
C PRO A 84 5.61 -18.76 11.57
N GLU A 85 6.34 -18.47 12.63
CA GLU A 85 6.09 -17.35 13.56
C GLU A 85 6.39 -15.99 12.93
N ILE A 86 7.51 -15.87 12.19
CA ILE A 86 7.87 -14.63 11.47
C ILE A 86 6.90 -14.39 10.31
N ILE A 87 6.48 -15.44 9.60
CA ILE A 87 5.48 -15.34 8.53
C ILE A 87 4.14 -14.87 9.11
N HIS A 88 3.73 -15.42 10.25
CA HIS A 88 2.49 -15.05 10.92
C HIS A 88 2.52 -13.58 11.37
N GLU A 89 3.57 -13.16 12.08
CA GLU A 89 3.75 -11.77 12.51
C GLU A 89 3.75 -10.79 11.31
N THR A 90 4.44 -11.17 10.23
CA THR A 90 4.49 -10.34 9.01
C THR A 90 3.13 -10.27 8.32
N THR A 91 2.38 -11.37 8.31
CA THR A 91 1.03 -11.43 7.74
C THR A 91 0.07 -10.53 8.50
N GLU A 92 0.07 -10.59 9.83
CA GLU A 92 -0.77 -9.74 10.68
C GLU A 92 -0.48 -8.25 10.45
N LYS A 93 0.80 -7.87 10.39
CA LYS A 93 1.20 -6.48 10.10
C LYS A 93 0.77 -6.04 8.70
N ILE A 94 0.86 -6.93 7.71
CA ILE A 94 0.37 -6.65 6.35
C ILE A 94 -1.15 -6.43 6.36
N MET A 95 -1.92 -7.26 7.08
CA MET A 95 -3.37 -7.07 7.20
C MET A 95 -3.72 -5.71 7.83
N GLN A 96 -3.01 -5.31 8.90
CA GLN A 96 -3.20 -4.00 9.53
C GLN A 96 -2.91 -2.85 8.56
N ILE A 97 -1.81 -2.93 7.80
CA ILE A 97 -1.44 -1.92 6.80
C ILE A 97 -2.46 -1.88 5.66
N GLN A 98 -2.95 -3.02 5.20
CA GLN A 98 -3.99 -3.10 4.17
C GLN A 98 -5.30 -2.46 4.62
N HIS A 99 -5.68 -2.67 5.89
CA HIS A 99 -6.84 -2.02 6.48
C HIS A 99 -6.67 -0.50 6.53
N CYS A 100 -5.48 -0.01 6.93
CA CYS A 100 -5.16 1.42 6.90
C CYS A 100 -5.24 2.01 5.49
N LEU A 101 -4.71 1.29 4.49
CA LEU A 101 -4.77 1.68 3.09
C LEU A 101 -6.22 1.77 2.59
N GLN A 102 -7.07 0.83 2.97
CA GLN A 102 -8.49 0.85 2.61
C GLN A 102 -9.21 2.03 3.26
N ALA A 103 -8.98 2.28 4.56
CA ALA A 103 -9.57 3.41 5.27
C ALA A 103 -9.14 4.77 4.68
N ALA A 104 -7.86 4.93 4.32
CA ALA A 104 -7.37 6.13 3.65
C ALA A 104 -8.06 6.35 2.30
N ARG A 105 -8.21 5.28 1.50
CA ARG A 105 -8.92 5.34 0.20
C ARG A 105 -10.39 5.71 0.38
N ASP A 106 -11.07 5.15 1.37
CA ASP A 106 -12.49 5.43 1.58
C ASP A 106 -12.74 6.85 2.10
N ARG A 107 -11.82 7.40 2.92
CA ARG A 107 -11.81 8.83 3.27
C ARG A 107 -11.62 9.71 2.04
N GLN A 108 -10.69 9.38 1.14
CA GLN A 108 -10.53 10.16 -0.10
C GLN A 108 -11.78 10.12 -0.98
N LYS A 109 -12.43 8.96 -1.11
CA LYS A 109 -13.69 8.84 -1.86
C LYS A 109 -14.78 9.70 -1.24
N SER A 110 -14.92 9.73 0.09
CA SER A 110 -15.95 10.55 0.73
C SER A 110 -15.73 12.04 0.46
N PHE A 111 -14.49 12.54 0.51
CA PHE A 111 -14.19 13.93 0.14
C PHE A 111 -14.45 14.23 -1.34
N ALA A 112 -14.19 13.27 -2.23
CA ALA A 112 -14.47 13.44 -3.66
C ALA A 112 -15.98 13.44 -3.98
N ASN A 113 -16.81 12.81 -3.15
CA ASN A 113 -18.26 12.65 -3.37
C ASN A 113 -19.11 13.75 -2.71
N VAL A 114 -18.50 14.63 -1.91
CA VAL A 114 -19.17 15.74 -1.19
C VAL A 114 -19.19 17.04 -2.03
N ARG A 115 -18.95 16.95 -3.35
CA ARG A 115 -18.88 18.11 -4.25
C ARG A 115 -19.93 18.09 -5.35
#